data_AF-A0A962DWF0-F1
#
_entry.id   AF-A0A962DWF0-F1
#
_cell.length_a   1.000
_cell.length_b   1.000
_cell.length_c   1.000
_cell.angle_alpha   90.00
_cell.angle_beta   90.00
_cell.angle_gamma   90.00
#
_symmetry.space_group_name_H-M   'P 1'
#
loop_
_entity.id
_entity.type
_entity.pdbx_description
1 polymer ?
#
loop_
_entity_poly.entity_id
_entity_poly.type
_entity_poly.pdbx_seq_one_letter_code
_entity_poly.pdbx_strand_id
1 'polypeptide(L)' 'LRLGTPAITTRGYDEHEARILAGWIADILDAPTDEAVIARVRAAVTEQCRRFPVYG' A
#
# COMPACT_ATOMS: atom_id res chain seq x y z
N LEU A 1 11.01 -0.90 11.39
CA LEU A 1 10.60 -0.92 9.96
C LEU A 1 11.16 0.33 9.29
N ARG A 2 11.79 0.25 8.10
CA ARG A 2 12.19 1.45 7.35
C ARG A 2 11.32 1.57 6.10
N LEU A 3 10.62 2.70 5.96
CA LEU A 3 9.75 2.99 4.82
C LEU A 3 10.40 4.08 3.96
N GLY A 4 10.34 3.92 2.64
CA GLY A 4 10.88 4.89 1.67
C GLY A 4 9.90 5.10 0.53
N THR A 5 9.70 6.36 0.15
CA THR A 5 8.80 6.79 -0.93
C THR A 5 9.39 6.81 -2.35
N PRO A 6 10.72 6.76 -2.61
CA PRO A 6 11.24 6.88 -3.98
C PRO A 6 10.64 5.89 -5.00
N ALA A 7 10.36 4.65 -4.59
CA ALA A 7 9.84 3.62 -5.49
C ALA A 7 8.35 3.79 -5.82
N ILE A 8 7.56 4.41 -4.94
CA ILE A 8 6.13 4.64 -5.20
C ILE A 8 5.94 5.93 -6.00
N THR A 9 6.76 6.96 -5.76
CA THR A 9 6.68 8.22 -6.50
C THR A 9 7.15 8.07 -7.94
N THR A 10 8.15 7.22 -8.23
CA THR A 10 8.52 6.90 -9.63
C THR A 10 7.42 6.17 -10.39
N ARG A 11 6.52 5.48 -9.69
CA ARG A 11 5.34 4.81 -10.28
C ARG A 11 4.15 5.76 -10.46
N GLY A 12 4.26 7.02 -10.05
CA GLY A 12 3.20 8.01 -10.18
C GLY A 12 2.30 8.17 -8.95
N TYR A 13 2.71 7.66 -7.78
CA TYR A 13 1.97 7.94 -6.54
C TYR A 13 2.08 9.42 -6.18
N ASP A 14 0.96 9.99 -5.75
CA ASP A 14 0.88 11.30 -5.14
C ASP A 14 0.64 11.20 -3.63
N GLU A 15 0.37 12.34 -2.98
CA GLU A 15 0.08 12.39 -1.55
C GLU A 15 -1.20 11.64 -1.17
N HIS A 16 -2.21 11.60 -2.04
CA HIS A 16 -3.46 10.92 -1.76
C HIS A 16 -3.24 9.41 -1.69
N GLU A 17 -2.58 8.84 -2.70
CA GLU A 17 -2.30 7.41 -2.74
C GLU A 17 -1.29 6.99 -1.65
N ALA A 18 -0.35 7.87 -1.29
CA ALA A 18 0.55 7.65 -0.17
C ALA A 18 -0.18 7.61 1.19
N ARG A 19 -1.18 8.48 1.42
CA ARG A 19 -2.01 8.45 2.64
C ARG A 19 -2.81 7.14 2.75
N ILE A 20 -3.40 6.69 1.64
CA ILE A 20 -4.13 5.42 1.59
C ILE A 20 -3.20 4.25 1.95
N LEU A 21 -2.02 4.19 1.33
CA LEU A 21 -1.02 3.16 1.64
C LEU A 21 -0.60 3.18 3.12
N ALA A 22 -0.37 4.36 3.69
CA ALA A 22 -0.02 4.51 5.10
C ALA A 22 -1.16 4.03 6.03
N GLY A 23 -2.41 4.29 5.67
CA GLY A 23 -3.59 3.78 6.39
C GLY A 23 -3.60 2.25 6.42
N TRP A 24 -3.35 1.59 5.30
CA TRP A 24 -3.26 0.13 5.25
C TRP A 24 -2.11 -0.45 6.07
N ILE A 25 -0.98 0.27 6.15
CA ILE A 25 0.14 -0.11 7.03
C ILE A 25 -0.33 -0.04 8.50
N ALA A 26 -1.05 1.02 8.89
CA ALA A 26 -1.59 1.16 10.24
C ALA A 26 -2.61 0.06 10.56
N ASP A 27 -3.55 -0.25 9.64
CA ASP A 27 -4.54 -1.31 9.81
C ASP A 27 -3.88 -2.67 10.14
N ILE A 28 -2.78 -3.01 9.46
CA ILE A 28 -2.05 -4.26 9.72
C ILE A 28 -1.29 -4.19 11.05
N LEU A 29 -0.72 -3.04 11.40
CA LEU A 29 0.01 -2.88 12.65
C LEU A 29 -0.92 -2.96 13.88
N ASP A 30 -2.17 -2.52 13.75
CA ASP A 30 -3.18 -2.62 14.82
C ASP A 30 -3.70 -4.06 14.99
N ALA A 31 -3.75 -4.86 13.90
CA ALA A 31 -4.23 -6.24 13.91
C ALA A 31 -3.30 -7.20 13.16
N PRO A 32 -2.07 -7.44 13.66
CA PRO A 32 -1.00 -8.11 12.90
C PRO A 32 -1.24 -9.60 12.65
N THR A 33 -2.16 -10.23 13.37
CA THR A 33 -2.53 -11.64 13.22
C THR A 33 -3.94 -11.84 12.66
N ASP A 34 -4.63 -10.76 12.30
CA ASP A 34 -5.97 -10.84 11.71
C ASP A 34 -5.86 -11.14 10.21
N GLU A 35 -6.13 -12.39 9.86
CA GLU A 35 -6.07 -12.85 8.47
C GLU A 35 -7.05 -12.12 7.54
N ALA A 36 -8.19 -11.65 8.06
CA ALA A 36 -9.17 -10.91 7.27
C ALA A 36 -8.65 -9.51 6.91
N VAL A 37 -8.01 -8.82 7.87
CA VAL A 37 -7.36 -7.52 7.62
C VAL A 37 -6.22 -7.68 6.61
N ILE A 38 -5.37 -8.69 6.79
CA ILE A 38 -4.26 -8.98 5.87
C ILE A 38 -4.77 -9.29 4.46
N ALA A 39 -5.82 -10.11 4.33
CA ALA A 39 -6.41 -10.45 3.04
C ALA A 39 -7.01 -9.22 2.34
N ARG A 40 -7.75 -8.38 3.08
CA ARG A 40 -8.34 -7.13 2.56
C ARG A 40 -7.24 -6.19 2.06
N VAL A 41 -6.22 -5.92 2.88
CA VAL A 41 -5.13 -5.00 2.52
C VAL A 41 -4.34 -5.55 1.34
N ARG A 42 -4.06 -6.86 1.28
CA ARG A 42 -3.40 -7.49 0.14
C ARG A 42 -4.17 -7.28 -1.17
N ALA A 43 -5.49 -7.46 -1.16
CA ALA A 43 -6.33 -7.23 -2.32
C ALA A 43 -6.28 -5.75 -2.76
N ALA A 44 -6.40 -4.81 -1.81
CA ALA A 44 -6.35 -3.38 -2.09
C ALA A 44 -4.99 -2.94 -2.67
N VAL A 45 -3.88 -3.39 -2.08
CA VAL A 45 -2.52 -3.11 -2.58
C VAL A 45 -2.28 -3.70 -3.97
N THR A 46 -2.82 -4.88 -4.25
CA THR A 46 -2.68 -5.52 -5.57
C THR A 46 -3.38 -4.71 -6.65
N GLU A 47 -4.59 -4.22 -6.37
CA GLU A 47 -5.33 -3.35 -7.29
C GLU A 47 -4.62 -2.02 -7.50
N GLN A 48 -4.12 -1.41 -6.42
CA GLN A 48 -3.31 -0.20 -6.48
C GLN A 48 -2.07 -0.39 -7.38
N CYS A 49 -1.38 -1.52 -7.26
CA CYS A 49 -0.21 -1.82 -8.08
C CYS A 49 -0.53 -2.01 -9.56
N ARG A 50 -1.74 -2.48 -9.89
CA ARG A 50 -2.23 -2.58 -11.28
C ARG A 50 -2.51 -1.21 -11.89
N ARG A 51 -3.03 -0.27 -11.09
CA ARG A 51 -3.25 1.12 -11.53
C ARG A 51 -1.94 1.87 -11.80
N PHE A 52 -0.87 1.54 -11.07
CA PHE A 52 0.46 2.16 -11.19
C PHE A 52 1.52 1.14 -11.61
N PRO A 53 1.54 0.68 -12.88
CA PRO A 53 2.53 -0.30 -13.33
C PRO A 53 3.96 0.23 -13.23
N VAL A 54 4.93 -0.66 -12.97
CA VAL A 54 6.35 -0.29 -12.86
C VAL A 54 6.98 -0.04 -14.23
N TYR A 55 6.55 -0.81 -15.22
CA TYR A 55 6.93 -0.68 -16.62
C TYR A 55 5.63 -0.57 -17.41
N GLY A 56 5.28 0.67 -17.74
CA GLY A 56 4.16 1.03 -18.61
C GLY A 56 4.69 1.74 -19.83
#